data_AF-A0A945Q0G0-F1
#
_entry.id   AF-A0A945Q0G0-F1
#
_cell.length_a   1.000
_cell.length_b   1.000
_cell.length_c   1.000
_cell.angle_alpha   90.00
_cell.angle_beta   90.00
_cell.angle_gamma   90.00
#
_symmetry.space_group_name_H-M   'P 1'
#
loop_
_entity.id
_entity.type
_entity.pdbx_description
1 polymer ?
#
loop_
_entity_poly.entity_id
_entity_poly.type
_entity_poly.pdbx_seq_one_letter_code
_entity_poly.pdbx_strand_id
1 'polypeptide(L)'
;MNRGPFIFLGVFIILSLTWALVINKPIQETGHLSPIFDAEQGGRLPIGIKGGAAQGKLVYQEFGCIACHTQQVRVAAGFDLERGWGERQS
;
A
#
# COMPACT_ATOMS: atom_id res chain seq x y z
N MET A 1 -33.38 24.25 16.73
CA MET A 1 -32.38 23.27 16.24
C MET A 1 -31.06 24.01 16.03
N ASN A 2 -30.27 24.25 17.10
CA ASN A 2 -29.15 25.24 17.06
C ASN A 2 -27.75 24.61 17.17
N ARG A 3 -27.65 23.29 17.01
CA ARG A 3 -26.36 22.56 17.13
C ARG A 3 -25.70 22.25 15.78
N GLY A 4 -26.36 22.56 14.66
CA GLY A 4 -25.86 22.29 13.31
C GLY A 4 -24.43 22.79 13.06
N PRO A 5 -24.10 24.05 13.38
CA PRO A 5 -22.73 24.56 13.21
C PRO A 5 -21.67 23.82 14.04
N PHE A 6 -21.99 23.42 15.27
CA PHE A 6 -21.07 22.66 16.13
C PHE A 6 -20.87 21.23 15.63
N ILE A 7 -21.93 20.58 15.15
CA ILE A 7 -21.84 19.25 14.54
C ILE A 7 -20.98 19.31 13.27
N PHE A 8 -21.21 20.31 12.42
CA PHE A 8 -20.40 20.52 11.21
C PHE A 8 -18.92 20.72 11.55
N LEU A 9 -18.62 21.61 12.50
CA LEU A 9 -17.24 21.88 12.91
C LEU A 9 -16.56 20.62 13.47
N GLY A 10 -17.26 19.84 14.30
CA GLY A 10 -16.75 18.58 14.85
C GLY A 10 -16.42 17.57 13.75
N VAL A 11 -17.35 17.35 12.80
CA VAL A 11 -17.14 16.44 11.67
C VAL A 11 -15.99 16.92 10.79
N PHE A 12 -15.94 18.21 10.48
CA PHE A 12 -14.86 18.80 9.68
C PHE A 12 -13.49 18.56 10.32
N ILE A 13 -13.35 18.85 11.62
CA ILE A 13 -12.10 18.63 12.36
C ILE A 13 -11.69 17.15 12.33
N ILE A 14 -12.62 16.23 12.61
CA ILE A 14 -12.34 14.80 12.59
C ILE A 14 -11.85 14.36 11.20
N LEU A 15 -12.57 14.74 10.14
CA LEU A 15 -12.18 14.37 8.77
C LEU A 15 -10.83 14.95 8.37
N SER A 16 -10.57 16.23 8.67
CA SER A 16 -9.28 16.86 8.37
C SER A 16 -8.13 16.20 9.12
N LEU A 17 -8.30 15.89 10.41
CA LEU A 17 -7.27 15.23 11.20
C LEU A 17 -7.04 13.79 10.75
N THR A 18 -8.11 13.02 10.49
CA THR A 18 -7.98 11.65 9.99
C THR A 18 -7.27 11.63 8.64
N TRP A 19 -7.66 12.49 7.71
CA TRP A 19 -6.98 12.60 6.41
C TRP A 19 -5.49 12.95 6.59
N ALA A 20 -5.19 13.96 7.41
CA ALA A 20 -3.81 14.39 7.63
C ALA A 20 -2.94 13.29 8.27
N LEU A 21 -3.46 12.57 9.26
CA LEU A 21 -2.72 11.50 9.94
C LEU A 21 -2.51 10.29 9.03
N VAL A 22 -3.54 9.86 8.30
CA VAL A 22 -3.47 8.69 7.42
C VAL A 22 -2.49 8.91 6.26
N ILE A 23 -2.34 10.15 5.76
CA ILE A 23 -1.41 10.46 4.68
C ILE A 23 0.00 10.77 5.18
N ASN A 24 0.15 11.62 6.21
CA ASN A 24 1.48 12.10 6.61
C ASN A 24 2.29 11.03 7.35
N LYS A 25 1.64 10.21 8.19
CA LYS A 25 2.36 9.21 9.00
C LYS A 25 3.12 8.19 8.14
N PRO A 26 2.52 7.55 7.11
CA PRO A 26 3.26 6.64 6.23
C PRO A 26 4.40 7.31 5.46
N ILE A 27 4.22 8.57 5.04
CA ILE A 27 5.28 9.32 4.35
C ILE A 27 6.48 9.51 5.27
N GLN A 28 6.25 9.87 6.53
CA GLN A 28 7.34 10.03 7.50
C GLN A 28 8.01 8.70 7.85
N GLU A 29 7.23 7.61 7.99
CA GLU A 29 7.75 6.30 8.38
C GLU A 29 8.46 5.56 7.23
N THR A 30 7.95 5.67 6.00
CA THR A 30 8.40 4.84 4.87
C THR A 30 8.94 5.64 3.67
N GLY A 31 8.55 6.92 3.53
CA GLY A 31 8.94 7.75 2.38
C GLY A 31 10.42 8.14 2.35
N HIS A 32 11.12 8.01 3.48
CA HIS A 32 12.55 8.31 3.61
C HIS A 32 13.43 7.06 3.75
N LEU A 33 12.89 5.87 3.50
CA LEU A 33 13.69 4.64 3.55
C LEU A 33 14.73 4.68 2.42
N SER A 34 16.01 4.63 2.80
CA SER A 34 17.10 4.53 1.84
C SER A 34 17.11 3.14 1.21
N PRO A 35 17.32 3.02 -0.12
CA PRO A 35 17.49 1.73 -0.75
C PRO A 35 18.66 0.96 -0.16
N ILE A 36 18.49 -0.34 0.09
CA ILE A 36 19.55 -1.22 0.58
C ILE A 36 20.34 -1.70 -0.64
N PHE A 37 21.68 -1.67 -0.58
CA PHE A 37 22.52 -2.23 -1.65
C PHE A 37 22.79 -3.71 -1.39
N ASP A 38 22.40 -4.55 -2.34
CA ASP A 38 22.66 -5.99 -2.37
C ASP A 38 23.18 -6.36 -3.76
N ALA A 39 24.48 -6.69 -3.86
CA ALA A 39 25.12 -7.01 -5.14
C ALA A 39 24.64 -8.33 -5.74
N GLU A 40 24.19 -9.30 -4.92
CA GLU A 40 23.71 -10.59 -5.40
C GLU A 40 22.28 -10.48 -5.97
N GLN A 41 21.48 -9.55 -5.44
CA GLN A 41 20.10 -9.31 -5.86
C GLN A 41 19.95 -8.21 -6.92
N GLY A 42 21.04 -7.75 -7.54
CA GLY A 42 20.98 -6.79 -8.65
C GLY A 42 21.10 -5.31 -8.26
N GLY A 43 21.62 -5.01 -7.06
CA GLY A 43 22.02 -3.67 -6.63
C GLY A 43 21.09 -3.06 -5.59
N ARG A 44 20.58 -1.84 -5.83
CA ARG A 44 19.74 -1.12 -4.86
C ARG A 44 18.31 -1.66 -4.84
N LEU A 45 17.89 -2.19 -3.71
CA LEU A 45 16.56 -2.73 -3.44
C LEU A 45 15.66 -1.68 -2.74
N PRO A 46 14.34 -1.66 -3.05
CA PRO A 46 13.67 -2.47 -4.06
C PRO A 46 13.98 -1.98 -5.48
N ILE A 47 14.12 -2.92 -6.43
CA ILE A 47 14.32 -2.59 -7.85
C ILE A 47 12.98 -2.17 -8.44
N GLY A 48 12.90 -0.95 -8.97
CA GLY A 48 11.74 -0.53 -9.74
C GLY A 48 11.53 -1.43 -10.97
N ILE A 49 10.28 -1.81 -11.24
CA ILE A 49 9.91 -2.62 -12.41
C ILE A 49 10.24 -1.83 -13.69
N LYS A 50 11.02 -2.42 -14.60
CA LYS A 50 11.50 -1.75 -15.83
C LYS A 50 11.18 -2.57 -17.09
N GLY A 51 11.23 -1.90 -18.24
CA GLY A 51 11.12 -2.54 -19.56
C GLY A 51 9.80 -3.31 -19.75
N GLY A 52 9.87 -4.48 -20.38
CA GLY A 52 8.69 -5.30 -20.68
C GLY A 52 7.87 -5.69 -19.45
N ALA A 53 8.49 -5.83 -18.27
CA ALA A 53 7.76 -6.12 -17.03
C ALA A 53 6.85 -4.95 -16.60
N ALA A 54 7.27 -3.70 -16.87
CA ALA A 54 6.44 -2.53 -16.60
C ALA A 54 5.21 -2.51 -17.51
N GLN A 55 5.37 -2.87 -18.79
CA GLN A 55 4.26 -3.03 -19.72
C GLN A 55 3.33 -4.19 -19.30
N GLY A 56 3.90 -5.33 -18.92
CA GLY A 56 3.15 -6.49 -18.43
C GLY A 56 2.30 -6.16 -17.19
N LYS A 57 2.79 -5.31 -16.29
CA LYS A 57 2.01 -4.80 -15.15
C LYS A 57 0.75 -4.04 -15.62
N LEU A 58 0.86 -3.20 -16.64
CA LEU A 58 -0.29 -2.47 -17.18
C LEU A 58 -1.33 -3.43 -17.75
N VAL A 59 -0.88 -4.43 -18.53
CA VAL A 59 -1.74 -5.48 -19.08
C VAL A 59 -2.41 -6.30 -17.98
N TYR A 60 -1.67 -6.69 -16.94
CA TYR A 60 -2.21 -7.42 -15.78
C TYR A 60 -3.31 -6.62 -15.06
N GLN A 61 -3.16 -5.30 -14.97
CA GLN A 61 -4.17 -4.41 -14.38
C GLN A 61 -5.38 -4.26 -15.31
N GLU A 62 -5.15 -4.04 -16.61
CA GLU A 62 -6.18 -3.84 -17.62
C GLU A 62 -7.12 -5.04 -17.75
N PHE A 63 -6.57 -6.26 -17.78
CA PHE A 63 -7.37 -7.48 -17.82
C PHE A 63 -7.93 -7.93 -16.45
N GLY A 64 -7.67 -7.17 -15.38
CA GLY A 64 -8.18 -7.47 -14.05
C GLY A 64 -7.67 -8.79 -13.46
N CYS A 65 -6.46 -9.22 -13.83
CA CYS A 65 -5.90 -10.51 -13.42
C CYS A 65 -5.86 -10.69 -11.88
N ILE A 66 -5.77 -9.58 -11.13
CA ILE A 66 -5.83 -9.57 -9.66
C ILE A 66 -7.10 -10.20 -9.09
N ALA A 67 -8.20 -10.20 -9.83
CA ALA A 67 -9.47 -10.77 -9.38
C ALA A 67 -9.38 -12.28 -9.10
N CYS A 68 -8.50 -13.01 -9.81
CA CYS A 68 -8.29 -14.44 -9.60
C CYS A 68 -6.85 -14.79 -9.16
N HIS A 69 -5.87 -13.94 -9.46
CA HIS A 69 -4.45 -14.21 -9.24
C HIS A 69 -3.78 -13.11 -8.42
N THR A 70 -4.29 -12.81 -7.22
CA THR A 70 -3.68 -11.81 -6.33
C THR A 70 -2.20 -12.12 -6.09
N GLN A 71 -1.36 -11.08 -6.15
CA GLN A 71 0.05 -11.15 -5.74
C GLN A 71 0.23 -10.68 -4.28
N GLN A 72 -0.87 -10.47 -3.58
CA GLN A 72 -0.89 -10.04 -2.18
C GLN A 72 -1.07 -11.21 -1.23
N VAL A 73 -0.18 -11.34 -0.26
CA VAL A 73 -0.28 -12.30 0.85
C VAL A 73 -0.93 -11.58 2.03
N ARG A 74 -2.13 -11.99 2.43
CA ARG A 74 -2.88 -11.33 3.52
C ARG A 74 -2.62 -12.04 4.83
N VAL A 75 -1.83 -11.41 5.69
CA VAL A 75 -1.47 -11.94 7.00
C VAL A 75 -2.51 -11.58 8.06
N ALA A 76 -2.92 -10.31 8.15
CA ALA A 76 -3.84 -9.86 9.20
C ALA A 76 -5.33 -10.09 8.91
N ALA A 77 -5.69 -10.27 7.63
CA ALA A 77 -7.07 -10.38 7.17
C ALA A 77 -7.39 -11.74 6.50
N GLY A 78 -6.52 -12.75 6.69
CA GLY A 78 -6.65 -14.05 6.03
C GLY A 78 -5.79 -15.14 6.68
N PHE A 79 -5.81 -16.33 6.09
CA PHE A 79 -5.03 -17.50 6.52
C PHE A 79 -3.99 -17.87 5.45
N ASP A 80 -3.46 -16.87 4.75
CA ASP A 80 -2.62 -17.09 3.56
C ASP A 80 -1.25 -17.69 3.95
N LEU A 81 -0.74 -17.41 5.16
CA LEU A 81 0.47 -18.04 5.71
C LEU A 81 0.28 -19.54 5.98
N GLU A 82 -0.85 -19.92 6.60
CA GLU A 82 -1.16 -21.32 6.93
C GLU A 82 -1.36 -22.17 5.68
N ARG A 83 -1.85 -21.54 4.59
CA ARG A 83 -1.93 -22.17 3.26
C ARG A 83 -0.60 -22.22 2.52
N GLY A 84 0.46 -21.62 3.06
CA GLY A 84 1.77 -21.56 2.43
C GLY A 84 1.83 -20.68 1.19
N TRP A 85 0.96 -19.68 1.06
CA TRP A 85 0.90 -18.79 -0.12
C TRP A 85 1.93 -17.65 -0.07
N GLY A 86 2.74 -17.59 0.99
CA GLY A 86 3.88 -16.69 1.13
C GLY A 86 4.36 -16.62 2.57
N GLU A 87 5.45 -15.89 2.80
CA GLU A 87 6.12 -15.83 4.10
C GLU A 87 5.91 -14.51 4.86
N ARG A 88 5.47 -13.46 4.15
CA ARG A 88 5.29 -12.11 4.73
C ARG A 88 4.16 -11.36 4.04
N GLN A 89 3.61 -10.38 4.76
CA GLN A 89 2.60 -9.48 4.22
C GLN A 89 3.17 -8.66 3.06
N SER A 90 2.42 -8.58 1.97
CA SER A 90 2.66 -7.69 0.83
C SER A 90 1.58 -6.64 0.63
#